data_AF-A0A379SZ49-F1
#
_entry.id   AF-A0A379SZ49-F1
#
_cell.length_a   1.000
_cell.length_b   1.000
_cell.length_c   1.000
_cell.angle_alpha   90.00
_cell.angle_beta   90.00
_cell.angle_gamma   90.00
#
_symmetry.space_group_name_H-M   'P 1'
#
loop_
_entity.id
_entity.type
_entity.pdbx_description
1 polymer ?
#
loop_
_entity_poly.entity_id
_entity_poly.type
_entity_poly.pdbx_seq_one_letter_code
_entity_poly.pdbx_strand_id
1 'polypeptide(L)'
;MFVGRPAGAELKDGELNPALQNALDKFTLDVTAKAKEGKIDPVFGRDTEIRQMVDILSRRRKNNPILVGEPGVGKTALVEGLALRIAEGNVPESLRPVVLRTLDLGLLQAGAGVKGEFEQRLKNVIDAVQHSPAPILLFIDEAHTIIGAGNSAGGADAANLLKPALARGELRTIAATTWSEYKQYFERDAALERRFQMVKVDEPDDDTACLMLRGLKSRYAEHHNVHITDDAVKSRCHPVAPLPDGPPAAG
;
A
#
# COMPACT_ATOMS: atom_id res chain seq x y z
N MET A 1 -24.93 -3.32 -47.23
CA MET A 1 -23.51 -3.01 -46.98
C MET A 1 -23.24 -3.35 -45.51
N PHE A 2 -22.77 -4.57 -45.25
CA PHE A 2 -22.39 -5.02 -43.91
C PHE A 2 -20.89 -4.76 -43.75
N VAL A 3 -20.52 -3.86 -42.84
CA VAL A 3 -19.11 -3.59 -42.51
C VAL A 3 -18.66 -4.67 -41.55
N GLY A 4 -17.73 -5.52 -42.00
CA GLY A 4 -17.16 -6.61 -41.23
C GLY A 4 -16.31 -6.11 -40.05
N ARG A 5 -16.47 -6.76 -38.90
CA ARG A 5 -15.52 -6.70 -37.78
C ARG A 5 -14.16 -7.23 -38.25
N PRO A 6 -13.02 -6.62 -37.89
CA PRO A 6 -11.75 -7.30 -38.01
C PRO A 6 -11.69 -8.42 -36.98
N ALA A 7 -11.24 -9.57 -37.47
CA ALA A 7 -11.04 -10.81 -36.74
C ALA A 7 -9.79 -10.73 -35.85
N GLY A 8 -9.86 -11.42 -34.70
CA GLY A 8 -8.76 -12.10 -34.03
C GLY A 8 -7.46 -11.32 -33.84
N ALA A 9 -7.35 -10.57 -32.75
CA ALA A 9 -6.04 -10.42 -32.11
C ALA A 9 -5.75 -11.74 -31.41
N GLU A 10 -4.89 -12.56 -32.01
CA GLU A 10 -4.29 -13.71 -31.34
C GLU A 10 -3.56 -13.21 -30.09
N LEU A 11 -4.09 -13.54 -28.91
CA LEU A 11 -3.45 -13.29 -27.63
C LEU A 11 -2.17 -14.13 -27.62
N LYS A 12 -0.99 -13.49 -27.54
CA LYS A 12 0.25 -14.19 -27.24
C LYS A 12 0.13 -14.80 -25.84
N ASP A 13 0.42 -16.09 -25.72
CA ASP A 13 0.45 -16.78 -24.43
C ASP A 13 1.34 -15.99 -23.46
N GLY A 14 0.74 -15.39 -22.44
CA GLY A 14 1.42 -14.61 -21.41
C GLY A 14 1.24 -13.10 -21.44
N GLU A 15 0.40 -12.54 -22.32
CA GLU A 15 0.05 -11.11 -22.30
C GLU A 15 -1.39 -10.89 -21.82
N LEU A 16 -1.57 -10.00 -20.82
CA LEU A 16 -2.89 -9.51 -20.42
C LEU A 16 -3.59 -8.86 -21.62
N ASN A 17 -4.92 -9.00 -21.69
CA ASN A 17 -5.71 -8.25 -22.66
C ASN A 17 -5.34 -6.75 -22.57
N PRO A 18 -4.99 -6.08 -23.69
CA PRO A 18 -4.56 -4.68 -23.68
C PRO A 18 -5.53 -3.73 -22.96
N ALA A 19 -6.83 -4.01 -23.00
CA ALA A 19 -7.83 -3.22 -22.29
C ALA A 19 -7.73 -3.37 -20.75
N LEU A 20 -7.46 -4.60 -20.28
CA LEU A 20 -7.26 -4.89 -18.86
C LEU A 20 -5.92 -4.36 -18.37
N GLN A 21 -4.86 -4.50 -19.17
CA GLN A 21 -3.55 -3.93 -18.88
C GLN A 21 -3.64 -2.40 -18.73
N ASN A 22 -4.32 -1.72 -19.66
CA ASN A 22 -4.53 -0.27 -19.59
C ASN A 22 -5.35 0.12 -18.34
N ALA A 23 -6.42 -0.62 -18.01
CA ALA A 23 -7.17 -0.36 -16.78
C ALA A 23 -6.29 -0.49 -15.53
N LEU A 24 -5.45 -1.53 -15.47
CA LEU A 24 -4.51 -1.73 -14.37
C LEU A 24 -3.50 -0.59 -14.30
N ASP A 25 -2.83 -0.23 -15.39
CA ASP A 25 -1.82 0.83 -15.41
C ASP A 25 -2.40 2.23 -15.15
N LYS A 26 -3.68 2.45 -15.50
CA LYS A 26 -4.37 3.73 -15.27
C LYS A 26 -4.79 3.94 -13.82
N PHE A 27 -5.21 2.89 -13.14
CA PHE A 27 -5.79 2.98 -11.78
C PHE A 27 -4.90 2.39 -10.70
N THR A 28 -3.72 1.89 -11.07
CA THR A 28 -2.73 1.40 -10.13
C THR A 28 -1.35 1.94 -10.44
N LEU A 29 -0.51 1.96 -9.41
CA LEU A 29 0.88 2.37 -9.50
C LEU A 29 1.79 1.18 -9.21
N ASP A 30 2.72 0.87 -10.12
CA ASP A 30 3.70 -0.20 -9.94
C ASP A 30 4.83 0.24 -8.99
N VAL A 31 4.71 -0.16 -7.72
CA VAL A 31 5.68 0.18 -6.67
C VAL A 31 6.96 -0.63 -6.86
N THR A 32 6.86 -1.88 -7.32
CA THR A 32 8.03 -2.70 -7.66
C THR A 32 8.86 -2.13 -8.81
N ALA A 33 8.23 -1.54 -9.82
CA ALA A 33 8.94 -0.84 -10.89
C ALA A 33 9.66 0.40 -10.35
N LYS A 34 9.00 1.22 -9.54
CA LYS A 34 9.64 2.37 -8.87
C LYS A 34 10.85 1.96 -8.02
N ALA A 35 10.74 0.84 -7.30
CA ALA A 35 11.84 0.29 -6.52
C ALA A 35 13.05 -0.05 -7.41
N LYS A 36 12.82 -0.77 -8.52
CA LYS A 36 13.88 -1.14 -9.48
C LYS A 36 14.53 0.08 -10.14
N GLU A 37 13.77 1.16 -10.31
CA GLU A 37 14.25 2.43 -10.85
C GLU A 37 14.98 3.32 -9.81
N GLY A 38 15.07 2.89 -8.54
CA GLY A 38 15.68 3.68 -7.46
C GLY A 38 14.88 4.92 -7.04
N LYS A 39 13.59 4.97 -7.41
CA LYS A 39 12.65 6.07 -7.12
C LYS A 39 11.93 5.94 -5.78
N ILE A 40 12.25 4.91 -5.00
CA ILE A 40 11.75 4.71 -3.65
C ILE A 40 12.86 5.06 -2.67
N ASP A 41 12.51 5.80 -1.62
CA ASP A 41 13.46 6.14 -0.57
C ASP A 41 13.76 4.91 0.31
N PRO A 42 14.99 4.80 0.82
CA PRO A 42 15.35 3.71 1.71
C PRO A 42 14.51 3.74 2.99
N VAL A 43 14.02 2.57 3.40
CA VAL A 43 13.15 2.41 4.57
C VAL A 43 13.98 1.86 5.73
N PHE A 44 14.03 2.60 6.84
CA PHE A 44 14.79 2.25 8.03
C PHE A 44 13.90 1.93 9.21
N GLY A 45 14.35 1.05 10.11
CA GLY A 45 13.68 0.82 11.39
C GLY A 45 12.35 0.06 11.30
N ARG A 46 12.06 -0.54 10.14
CA ARG A 46 10.80 -1.26 9.85
C ARG A 46 11.02 -2.72 9.42
N ASP A 47 12.19 -3.27 9.73
CA ASP A 47 12.58 -4.61 9.29
C ASP A 47 11.66 -5.70 9.82
N THR A 48 11.18 -5.54 11.05
CA THR A 48 10.32 -6.51 11.75
C THR A 48 8.96 -6.62 11.06
N GLU A 49 8.32 -5.48 10.80
CA GLU A 49 7.02 -5.42 10.14
C GLU A 49 7.12 -5.90 8.68
N ILE A 50 8.16 -5.51 7.94
CA ILE A 50 8.37 -5.99 6.57
C ILE A 50 8.60 -7.51 6.55
N ARG A 51 9.40 -8.05 7.49
CA ARG A 51 9.56 -9.52 7.64
C ARG A 51 8.23 -10.19 7.94
N GLN A 52 7.45 -9.64 8.86
CA GLN A 52 6.12 -10.17 9.20
C GLN A 52 5.19 -10.16 7.98
N MET A 53 5.21 -9.11 7.15
CA MET A 53 4.46 -9.07 5.90
C MET A 53 4.90 -10.16 4.92
N VAL A 54 6.21 -10.35 4.72
CA VAL A 54 6.78 -11.41 3.88
C VAL A 54 6.34 -12.79 4.37
N ASP A 55 6.39 -13.03 5.69
CA ASP A 55 5.98 -14.28 6.31
C ASP A 55 4.49 -14.54 6.11
N ILE A 56 3.64 -13.51 6.26
CA ILE A 56 2.19 -13.61 6.04
C ILE A 56 1.91 -13.94 4.57
N LEU A 57 2.51 -13.20 3.64
CA LEU A 57 2.32 -13.38 2.21
C LEU A 57 2.76 -14.79 1.75
N SER A 58 3.72 -15.40 2.43
CA SER A 58 4.23 -16.75 2.10
C SER A 58 3.34 -17.89 2.60
N ARG A 59 2.28 -17.60 3.38
CA ARG A 59 1.38 -18.63 3.93
C ARG A 59 0.35 -19.12 2.92
N ARG A 60 -0.18 -20.32 3.17
CA ARG A 60 -1.32 -20.89 2.42
C ARG A 60 -2.68 -20.35 2.85
N ARG A 61 -2.81 -19.86 4.08
CA ARG A 61 -4.05 -19.32 4.67
C ARG A 61 -3.72 -18.04 5.42
N LYS A 62 -4.71 -17.13 5.55
CA LYS A 62 -4.53 -15.79 6.13
C LYS A 62 -3.29 -15.08 5.56
N ASN A 63 -3.20 -15.07 4.23
CA ASN A 63 -2.02 -14.63 3.50
C ASN A 63 -2.13 -13.19 2.98
N ASN A 64 -3.14 -12.45 3.42
CA ASN A 64 -3.29 -11.01 3.15
C ASN A 64 -2.91 -10.23 4.42
N PRO A 65 -1.79 -9.50 4.45
CA PRO A 65 -1.47 -8.65 5.59
C PRO A 65 -2.42 -7.44 5.64
N ILE A 66 -2.84 -7.06 6.85
CA ILE A 66 -3.51 -5.79 7.12
C ILE A 66 -2.67 -4.97 8.10
N LEU A 67 -2.14 -3.85 7.63
CA LEU A 67 -1.37 -2.88 8.39
C LEU A 67 -2.33 -2.03 9.22
N VAL A 68 -2.27 -2.18 10.54
CA VAL A 68 -3.15 -1.47 11.47
C VAL A 68 -2.32 -0.56 12.34
N GLY A 69 -2.55 0.75 12.21
CA GLY A 69 -1.83 1.78 12.96
C GLY A 69 -2.42 3.16 12.69
N GLU A 70 -2.06 4.14 13.52
CA GLU A 70 -2.55 5.52 13.40
C GLU A 70 -2.11 6.17 12.07
N PRO A 71 -2.78 7.24 11.62
CA PRO A 71 -2.31 8.03 10.49
C PRO A 71 -0.88 8.56 10.73
N GLY A 72 -0.03 8.56 9.70
CA GLY A 72 1.33 9.10 9.79
C GLY A 72 2.42 8.14 10.29
N VAL A 73 2.08 6.96 10.83
CA VAL A 73 3.09 5.99 11.33
C VAL A 73 3.94 5.32 10.25
N GLY A 74 3.71 5.61 8.96
CA GLY A 74 4.50 5.07 7.85
C GLY A 74 3.99 3.75 7.26
N LYS A 75 2.68 3.51 7.24
CA LYS A 75 2.08 2.31 6.61
C LYS A 75 2.45 2.19 5.12
N THR A 76 2.45 3.30 4.37
CA THR A 76 2.87 3.33 2.96
C THR A 76 4.36 3.03 2.81
N ALA A 77 5.20 3.54 3.71
CA ALA A 77 6.64 3.26 3.71
C ALA A 77 6.94 1.76 3.93
N LEU A 78 6.11 1.03 4.68
CA LEU A 78 6.24 -0.44 4.80
C LEU A 78 6.02 -1.16 3.47
N VAL A 79 5.04 -0.71 2.69
CA VAL A 79 4.74 -1.27 1.37
C VAL A 79 5.88 -0.98 0.39
N GLU A 80 6.41 0.25 0.42
CA GLU A 80 7.59 0.64 -0.35
C GLU A 80 8.83 -0.17 0.05
N GLY A 81 9.05 -0.39 1.35
CA GLY A 81 10.12 -1.24 1.85
C GLY A 81 9.98 -2.71 1.42
N LEU A 82 8.74 -3.23 1.37
CA LEU A 82 8.49 -4.54 0.78
C LEU A 82 8.81 -4.57 -0.72
N ALA A 83 8.44 -3.53 -1.48
CA ALA A 83 8.75 -3.44 -2.90
C ALA A 83 10.27 -3.42 -3.16
N LEU A 84 11.04 -2.69 -2.34
CA LEU A 84 12.51 -2.71 -2.38
C LEU A 84 13.05 -4.14 -2.19
N ARG A 85 12.59 -4.86 -1.15
CA ARG A 85 13.02 -6.25 -0.93
C ARG A 85 12.65 -7.19 -2.08
N ILE A 86 11.47 -7.01 -2.69
CA ILE A 86 11.08 -7.80 -3.87
C ILE A 86 11.99 -7.47 -5.06
N ALA A 87 12.27 -6.19 -5.31
CA ALA A 87 13.12 -5.73 -6.40
C ALA A 87 14.57 -6.23 -6.28
N GLU A 88 15.10 -6.28 -5.05
CA GLU A 88 16.43 -6.80 -4.73
C GLU A 88 16.50 -8.34 -4.72
N GLY A 89 15.36 -9.03 -4.78
CA GLY A 89 15.28 -10.49 -4.63
C GLY A 89 15.48 -10.98 -3.19
N ASN A 90 15.47 -10.08 -2.21
CA ASN A 90 15.58 -10.30 -0.76
C ASN A 90 14.25 -10.80 -0.14
N VAL A 91 13.58 -11.72 -0.84
CA VAL A 91 12.33 -12.37 -0.45
C VAL A 91 12.34 -13.86 -0.84
N PRO A 92 11.49 -14.70 -0.22
CA PRO A 92 11.32 -16.10 -0.63
C PRO A 92 10.98 -16.25 -2.12
N GLU A 93 11.32 -17.39 -2.71
CA GLU A 93 11.11 -17.64 -4.15
C GLU A 93 9.66 -17.44 -4.61
N SER A 94 8.69 -17.73 -3.74
CA SER A 94 7.27 -17.53 -3.99
C SER A 94 6.86 -16.06 -4.18
N LEU A 95 7.67 -15.11 -3.68
CA LEU A 95 7.40 -13.67 -3.78
C LEU A 95 8.28 -12.95 -4.80
N ARG A 96 9.36 -13.56 -5.29
CA ARG A 96 10.22 -12.97 -6.33
C ARG A 96 9.49 -12.60 -7.63
N PRO A 97 8.54 -13.40 -8.16
CA PRO A 97 7.84 -13.03 -9.38
C PRO A 97 6.67 -12.05 -9.15
N VAL A 98 6.43 -11.63 -7.90
CA VAL A 98 5.27 -10.81 -7.54
C VAL A 98 5.50 -9.35 -7.93
N VAL A 99 4.48 -8.74 -8.53
CA VAL A 99 4.44 -7.31 -8.84
C VAL A 99 3.57 -6.62 -7.79
N LEU A 100 4.13 -5.65 -7.05
CA LEU A 100 3.39 -4.90 -6.04
C LEU A 100 2.82 -3.63 -6.66
N ARG A 101 1.49 -3.50 -6.63
CA ARG A 101 0.79 -2.34 -7.18
C ARG A 101 -0.09 -1.66 -6.15
N THR A 102 -0.04 -0.33 -6.07
CA THR A 102 -0.94 0.46 -5.21
C THR A 102 -2.18 0.84 -5.98
N LEU A 103 -3.37 0.58 -5.42
CA LEU A 103 -4.64 1.05 -5.96
C LEU A 103 -4.82 2.53 -5.67
N ASP A 104 -5.11 3.33 -6.70
CA ASP A 104 -5.42 4.74 -6.55
C ASP A 104 -6.95 4.95 -6.58
N LEU A 105 -7.51 5.14 -5.38
CA LEU A 105 -8.94 5.38 -5.22
C LEU A 105 -9.36 6.76 -5.75
N GLY A 106 -8.46 7.74 -5.71
CA GLY A 106 -8.69 9.07 -6.26
C GLY A 106 -8.87 9.03 -7.77
N LEU A 107 -8.01 8.29 -8.49
CA LEU A 107 -8.12 8.10 -9.94
C LEU A 107 -9.35 7.28 -10.33
N LEU A 108 -9.75 6.30 -9.51
CA LEU A 108 -10.97 5.54 -9.75
C LEU A 108 -12.22 6.45 -9.65
N GLN A 109 -12.26 7.33 -8.66
CA GLN A 109 -13.35 8.28 -8.43
C GLN A 109 -13.32 9.46 -9.42
N ALA A 110 -12.13 9.91 -9.83
CA ALA A 110 -11.95 11.03 -10.73
C ALA A 110 -12.61 10.74 -12.09
N GLY A 111 -13.59 11.58 -12.45
CA GLY A 111 -14.33 11.44 -13.68
C GLY A 111 -15.30 10.24 -13.72
N ALA A 112 -15.58 9.59 -12.59
CA ALA A 112 -16.72 8.67 -12.47
C ALA A 112 -17.96 9.46 -12.07
N GLY A 113 -18.55 10.19 -13.02
CA GLY A 113 -19.71 11.04 -12.78
C GLY A 113 -21.01 10.26 -12.51
N VAL A 114 -21.02 8.96 -12.82
CA VAL A 114 -22.16 8.04 -12.66
C VAL A 114 -21.74 6.89 -11.75
N LYS A 115 -22.57 6.54 -10.76
CA LYS A 115 -22.27 5.51 -9.72
C LYS A 115 -21.69 4.19 -10.29
N GLY A 116 -22.25 3.69 -11.40
CA GLY A 116 -21.81 2.43 -12.00
C GLY A 116 -20.44 2.48 -12.71
N GLU A 117 -19.91 3.66 -13.03
CA GLU A 117 -18.63 3.76 -13.72
C GLU A 117 -17.44 3.42 -12.81
N PHE A 118 -17.51 3.87 -11.55
CA PHE A 118 -16.54 3.51 -10.52
C PHE A 118 -16.49 1.99 -10.31
N GLU A 119 -17.65 1.36 -10.16
CA GLU A 119 -17.77 -0.09 -10.01
C GLU A 119 -17.18 -0.84 -11.20
N GLN A 120 -17.51 -0.40 -12.42
CA GLN A 120 -16.98 -1.03 -13.63
C GLN A 120 -15.46 -0.88 -13.72
N ARG A 121 -14.90 0.28 -13.35
CA ARG A 121 -13.44 0.49 -13.30
C ARG A 121 -12.79 -0.42 -12.27
N LEU A 122 -13.33 -0.51 -11.05
CA LEU A 122 -12.82 -1.40 -10.01
C LEU A 122 -12.90 -2.86 -10.43
N LYS A 123 -14.02 -3.28 -11.04
CA LYS A 123 -14.17 -4.62 -11.59
C LYS A 123 -13.11 -4.93 -12.65
N ASN A 124 -12.86 -4.00 -13.57
CA ASN A 124 -11.81 -4.16 -14.58
C ASN A 124 -10.41 -4.30 -13.93
N VAL A 125 -10.13 -3.58 -12.84
CA VAL A 125 -8.87 -3.73 -12.10
C VAL A 125 -8.78 -5.11 -11.44
N ILE A 126 -9.85 -5.58 -10.79
CA ILE A 126 -9.90 -6.93 -10.19
C ILE A 126 -9.68 -7.99 -11.26
N ASP A 127 -10.40 -7.90 -12.38
CA ASP A 127 -10.27 -8.82 -13.50
C ASP A 127 -8.85 -8.79 -14.09
N ALA A 128 -8.24 -7.61 -14.23
CA ALA A 128 -6.85 -7.48 -14.68
C ALA A 128 -5.86 -8.13 -13.72
N VAL A 129 -6.06 -8.00 -12.41
CA VAL A 129 -5.22 -8.65 -11.40
C VAL A 129 -5.34 -10.18 -11.48
N GLN A 130 -6.56 -10.70 -11.65
CA GLN A 130 -6.80 -12.15 -11.72
C GLN A 130 -6.23 -12.81 -12.97
N HIS A 131 -6.28 -12.11 -14.11
CA HIS A 131 -5.80 -12.62 -15.40
C HIS A 131 -4.35 -12.24 -15.69
N SER A 132 -3.65 -11.67 -14.72
CA SER A 132 -2.27 -11.24 -14.91
C SER A 132 -1.33 -12.44 -15.04
N PRO A 133 -0.43 -12.45 -16.05
CA PRO A 133 0.57 -13.50 -16.23
C PRO A 133 1.57 -13.55 -15.07
N ALA A 134 1.88 -12.38 -14.50
CA ALA A 134 2.66 -12.25 -13.28
C ALA A 134 1.72 -12.07 -12.08
N PRO A 135 1.96 -12.75 -10.94
CA PRO A 135 1.12 -12.60 -9.77
C PRO A 135 1.20 -11.16 -9.23
N ILE A 136 0.06 -10.47 -9.18
CA ILE A 136 -0.02 -9.10 -8.64
C ILE A 136 -0.43 -9.15 -7.17
N LEU A 137 0.29 -8.39 -6.35
CA LEU A 137 -0.07 -8.05 -4.99
C LEU A 137 -0.62 -6.63 -4.98
N LEU A 138 -1.90 -6.47 -4.65
CA LEU A 138 -2.55 -5.16 -4.64
C LEU A 138 -2.43 -4.54 -3.25
N PHE A 139 -1.88 -3.34 -3.14
CA PHE A 139 -1.95 -2.52 -1.94
C PHE A 139 -3.16 -1.60 -2.01
N ILE A 140 -3.99 -1.63 -0.97
CA ILE A 140 -5.15 -0.77 -0.80
C ILE A 140 -4.91 0.06 0.47
N ASP A 141 -4.57 1.33 0.27
CA ASP A 141 -4.56 2.27 1.38
C ASP A 141 -6.00 2.61 1.78
N GLU A 142 -6.19 2.92 3.06
CA GLU A 142 -7.50 3.23 3.64
C GLU A 142 -8.58 2.21 3.23
N ALA A 143 -8.30 0.91 3.38
CA ALA A 143 -9.16 -0.16 2.87
C ALA A 143 -10.59 -0.14 3.45
N HIS A 144 -10.79 0.54 4.58
CA HIS A 144 -12.10 0.80 5.17
C HIS A 144 -13.02 1.64 4.25
N THR A 145 -12.47 2.50 3.39
CA THR A 145 -13.24 3.34 2.46
C THR A 145 -14.02 2.47 1.47
N ILE A 146 -13.45 1.32 1.09
CA ILE A 146 -14.08 0.39 0.17
C ILE A 146 -14.95 -0.64 0.91
N ILE A 147 -14.58 -1.01 2.13
CA ILE A 147 -15.23 -2.11 2.87
C ILE A 147 -16.37 -1.62 3.77
N GLY A 148 -16.27 -0.41 4.31
CA GLY A 148 -17.08 0.09 5.41
C GLY A 148 -17.81 1.41 5.15
N ALA A 149 -17.34 2.25 4.23
CA ALA A 149 -17.89 3.59 4.01
C ALA A 149 -19.07 3.62 3.02
N GLY A 150 -20.01 2.68 3.16
CA GLY A 150 -21.20 2.53 2.31
C GLY A 150 -22.17 3.72 2.22
N ASN A 151 -21.80 4.89 2.74
CA ASN A 151 -22.62 6.08 2.78
C ASN A 151 -22.18 7.19 1.81
N SER A 152 -20.98 7.11 1.24
CA SER A 152 -20.56 8.02 0.16
C SER A 152 -20.80 7.37 -1.19
N ALA A 153 -21.22 8.16 -2.18
CA ALA A 153 -21.59 7.66 -3.52
C ALA A 153 -20.49 6.76 -4.12
N GLY A 154 -20.73 5.44 -4.17
CA GLY A 154 -19.84 4.41 -4.71
C GLY A 154 -19.18 3.46 -3.70
N GLY A 155 -19.15 3.80 -2.40
CA GLY A 155 -18.46 2.99 -1.38
C GLY A 155 -19.18 1.68 -1.02
N ALA A 156 -20.51 1.66 -1.02
CA ALA A 156 -21.30 0.48 -0.64
C ALA A 156 -21.17 -0.66 -1.66
N ASP A 157 -21.12 -0.30 -2.94
CA ASP A 157 -21.16 -1.25 -4.04
C ASP A 157 -19.79 -1.86 -4.32
N ALA A 158 -18.71 -1.13 -4.04
CA ALA A 158 -17.36 -1.67 -4.14
C ALA A 158 -17.03 -2.72 -3.06
N ALA A 159 -17.62 -2.61 -1.86
CA ALA A 159 -17.55 -3.66 -0.85
C ALA A 159 -18.09 -5.00 -1.40
N ASN A 160 -19.19 -4.95 -2.15
CA ASN A 160 -19.81 -6.13 -2.75
C ASN A 160 -18.96 -6.76 -3.86
N LEU A 161 -18.07 -5.98 -4.50
CA LEU A 161 -17.12 -6.50 -5.50
C LEU A 161 -15.86 -7.08 -4.85
N LEU A 162 -15.29 -6.41 -3.84
CA LEU A 162 -14.04 -6.85 -3.20
C LEU A 162 -14.24 -8.02 -2.23
N LYS A 163 -15.30 -8.02 -1.42
CA LYS A 163 -15.52 -9.06 -0.40
C LYS A 163 -15.53 -10.47 -1.02
N PRO A 164 -16.23 -10.74 -2.14
CA PRO A 164 -16.20 -12.06 -2.77
C PRO A 164 -14.82 -12.43 -3.34
N ALA A 165 -14.12 -11.50 -3.99
CA ALA A 165 -12.78 -11.76 -4.55
C ALA A 165 -11.76 -12.10 -3.45
N LEU A 166 -11.81 -11.36 -2.33
CA LEU A 166 -10.99 -11.62 -1.14
C LEU A 166 -11.39 -12.93 -0.46
N ALA A 167 -12.70 -13.18 -0.32
CA ALA A 167 -13.24 -14.39 0.31
C ALA A 167 -12.93 -15.66 -0.48
N ARG A 168 -12.85 -15.61 -1.81
CA ARG A 168 -12.42 -16.72 -2.66
C ARG A 168 -10.90 -16.90 -2.70
N GLY A 169 -10.14 -15.86 -2.32
CA GLY A 169 -8.68 -15.87 -2.38
C GLY A 169 -8.12 -15.63 -3.79
N GLU A 170 -8.95 -15.09 -4.68
CA GLU A 170 -8.56 -14.71 -6.05
C GLU A 170 -7.76 -13.41 -6.08
N LEU A 171 -7.86 -12.61 -5.01
CA LEU A 171 -7.14 -11.35 -4.85
C LEU A 171 -6.18 -11.43 -3.67
N ARG A 172 -4.88 -11.31 -3.95
CA ARG A 172 -3.85 -11.13 -2.92
C ARG A 172 -3.70 -9.65 -2.64
N THR A 173 -3.77 -9.28 -1.37
CA THR A 173 -3.89 -7.87 -0.99
C THR A 173 -3.10 -7.54 0.27
N ILE A 174 -2.49 -6.36 0.28
CA ILE A 174 -2.05 -5.67 1.49
C ILE A 174 -3.06 -4.56 1.74
N ALA A 175 -3.66 -4.53 2.93
CA ALA A 175 -4.58 -3.46 3.33
C ALA A 175 -3.92 -2.55 4.37
N ALA A 176 -4.23 -1.26 4.38
CA ALA A 176 -3.88 -0.35 5.47
C ALA A 176 -5.14 0.32 6.04
N THR A 177 -5.20 0.46 7.37
CA THR A 177 -6.34 1.04 8.09
C THR A 177 -5.92 1.51 9.49
N THR A 178 -6.76 2.30 10.15
CA THR A 178 -6.58 2.65 11.56
C THR A 178 -7.15 1.56 12.49
N TRP A 179 -6.80 1.61 13.77
CA TRP A 179 -7.30 0.64 14.74
C TRP A 179 -8.83 0.68 14.90
N SER A 180 -9.41 1.89 14.92
CA SER A 180 -10.86 2.09 15.04
C SER A 180 -11.61 1.48 13.86
N GLU A 181 -11.14 1.74 12.64
CA GLU A 181 -11.69 1.17 11.41
C GLU A 181 -11.54 -0.35 11.34
N TYR A 182 -10.37 -0.89 11.73
CA TYR A 182 -10.16 -2.33 11.80
C TYR A 182 -11.20 -3.01 12.68
N LYS A 183 -11.40 -2.49 13.90
CA LYS A 183 -12.41 -3.01 14.84
C LYS A 183 -13.84 -2.89 14.30
N GLN A 184 -14.13 -1.79 13.62
CA GLN A 184 -15.48 -1.51 13.14
C GLN A 184 -15.86 -2.35 11.92
N TYR A 185 -14.92 -2.56 10.98
CA TYR A 185 -15.23 -3.08 9.65
C TYR A 185 -14.60 -4.44 9.32
N PHE A 186 -13.42 -4.76 9.86
CA PHE A 186 -12.70 -6.00 9.55
C PHE A 186 -12.91 -7.07 10.61
N GLU A 187 -12.76 -6.72 11.89
CA GLU A 187 -12.90 -7.68 13.01
C GLU A 187 -14.34 -8.21 13.13
N ARG A 188 -15.34 -7.39 12.75
CA ARG A 188 -16.75 -7.79 12.76
C ARG A 188 -17.16 -8.67 11.57
N ASP A 189 -16.39 -8.70 10.49
CA ASP A 189 -16.70 -9.47 9.28
C ASP A 189 -15.89 -10.77 9.24
N ALA A 190 -16.57 -11.88 9.57
CA ALA A 190 -15.95 -13.20 9.66
C ALA A 190 -15.37 -13.73 8.32
N ALA A 191 -15.75 -13.17 7.17
CA ALA A 191 -15.14 -13.54 5.89
C ALA A 191 -13.79 -12.85 5.71
N LEU A 192 -13.71 -11.57 6.05
CA LEU A 192 -12.47 -10.78 5.98
C LEU A 192 -11.46 -11.22 7.05
N GLU A 193 -11.91 -11.43 8.29
CA GLU A 193 -11.08 -11.87 9.42
C GLU A 193 -10.38 -13.23 9.18
N ARG A 194 -10.97 -14.08 8.31
CA ARG A 194 -10.38 -15.36 7.88
C ARG A 194 -9.36 -15.24 6.76
N ARG A 195 -9.28 -14.10 6.08
CA ARG A 195 -8.38 -13.85 4.94
C ARG A 195 -7.23 -12.93 5.31
N PHE A 196 -7.47 -11.99 6.22
CA PHE A 196 -6.46 -11.05 6.67
C PHE A 196 -5.71 -11.52 7.92
N GLN A 197 -4.44 -11.14 8.01
CA GLN A 197 -3.62 -11.27 9.20
C GLN A 197 -3.11 -9.87 9.59
N MET A 198 -3.41 -9.47 10.83
CA MET A 198 -3.00 -8.17 11.35
C MET A 198 -1.49 -8.08 11.52
N VAL A 199 -0.94 -6.96 11.06
CA VAL A 199 0.40 -6.44 11.33
C VAL A 199 0.19 -5.10 12.04
N LYS A 200 0.53 -5.05 13.32
CA LYS A 200 0.42 -3.83 14.11
C LYS A 200 1.59 -2.91 13.73
N VAL A 201 1.28 -1.65 13.42
CA VAL A 201 2.26 -0.63 13.08
C VAL A 201 2.16 0.48 14.10
N ASP A 202 3.08 0.46 15.04
CA ASP A 202 3.19 1.46 16.08
C ASP A 202 4.08 2.63 15.63
N GLU A 203 3.92 3.77 16.30
CA GLU A 203 4.83 4.90 16.16
C GLU A 203 6.25 4.47 16.52
N PRO A 204 7.28 4.87 15.74
CA PRO A 204 8.66 4.52 16.07
C PRO A 204 9.05 5.17 17.40
N ASP A 205 9.85 4.46 18.20
CA ASP A 205 10.51 5.07 19.36
C ASP A 205 11.55 6.12 18.92
N ASP A 206 12.02 6.92 19.88
CA ASP A 206 12.95 8.03 19.61
C ASP A 206 14.21 7.55 18.86
N ASP A 207 14.76 6.39 19.24
CA ASP A 207 15.95 5.82 18.60
C ASP A 207 15.68 5.42 17.14
N THR A 208 14.55 4.77 16.88
CA THR A 208 14.12 4.35 15.56
C THR A 208 13.78 5.56 14.68
N ALA A 209 13.06 6.53 15.21
CA ALA A 209 12.78 7.79 14.54
C ALA A 209 14.08 8.51 14.18
N CYS A 210 15.07 8.47 15.07
CA CYS A 210 16.38 9.05 14.82
C CYS A 210 17.16 8.34 13.72
N LEU A 211 17.10 7.01 13.70
CA LEU A 211 17.66 6.20 12.62
C LEU A 211 17.03 6.56 11.27
N MET A 212 15.69 6.69 11.23
CA MET A 212 14.95 7.09 10.03
C MET A 212 15.40 8.46 9.52
N LEU A 213 15.46 9.47 10.39
CA LEU A 213 15.88 10.83 10.01
C LEU A 213 17.32 10.87 9.50
N ARG A 214 18.24 10.14 10.15
CA ARG A 214 19.65 10.05 9.70
C ARG A 214 19.75 9.40 8.33
N GLY A 215 19.00 8.34 8.08
CA GLY A 215 18.99 7.63 6.81
C GLY A 215 18.44 8.45 5.65
N LEU A 216 17.44 9.32 5.93
CA LEU A 216 16.84 10.20 4.92
C LEU A 216 17.62 11.50 4.70
N LYS A 217 18.48 11.89 5.64
CA LYS A 217 19.24 13.15 5.63
C LYS A 217 19.87 13.48 4.27
N SER A 218 20.62 12.55 3.69
CA SER A 218 21.36 12.79 2.45
C SER A 218 20.44 13.06 1.25
N ARG A 219 19.33 12.31 1.15
CA ARG A 219 18.31 12.47 0.09
C ARG A 219 17.61 13.82 0.21
N TYR A 220 17.23 14.24 1.42
CA TYR A 220 16.62 15.55 1.65
C TYR A 220 17.58 16.71 1.37
N ALA A 221 18.84 16.57 1.79
CA ALA A 221 19.89 17.56 1.54
C ALA A 221 20.09 17.78 0.02
N GLU A 222 20.15 16.69 -0.76
CA GLU A 222 20.27 16.74 -2.21
C GLU A 222 19.01 17.33 -2.88
N HIS A 223 17.83 16.84 -2.50
CA HIS A 223 16.56 17.30 -3.08
C HIS A 223 16.30 18.81 -2.86
N HIS A 224 16.63 19.31 -1.67
CA HIS A 224 16.44 20.73 -1.34
C HIS A 224 17.69 21.59 -1.59
N ASN A 225 18.79 20.99 -2.02
CA ASN A 225 20.10 21.65 -2.17
C ASN A 225 20.53 22.43 -0.91
N VAL A 226 20.39 21.78 0.26
CA VAL A 226 20.73 22.35 1.57
C VAL A 226 21.66 21.43 2.35
N HIS A 227 22.44 22.00 3.26
CA HIS A 227 23.23 21.23 4.21
C HIS A 227 22.44 21.01 5.51
N ILE A 228 22.17 19.76 5.85
CA ILE A 228 21.55 19.39 7.13
C ILE A 228 22.67 19.01 8.11
N THR A 229 22.72 19.65 9.28
CA THR A 229 23.72 19.32 10.32
C THR A 229 23.29 18.10 11.13
N ASP A 230 24.25 17.36 11.70
CA ASP A 230 23.93 16.23 12.59
C ASP A 230 23.22 16.68 13.86
N ASP A 231 23.53 17.88 14.34
CA ASP A 231 22.89 18.47 15.52
C ASP A 231 21.41 18.78 15.26
N ALA A 232 21.04 19.22 14.04
CA ALA A 232 19.65 19.43 13.66
C ALA A 232 18.85 18.12 13.61
N VAL A 233 19.49 17.01 13.26
CA VAL A 233 18.84 15.68 13.30
C VAL A 233 18.68 15.23 14.75
N LYS A 234 19.74 15.33 15.57
CA LYS A 234 19.73 14.95 16.99
C LYS A 234 18.70 15.73 17.81
N SER A 235 18.61 17.04 17.64
CA SER A 235 17.67 17.90 18.38
C SER A 235 16.19 17.58 18.09
N ARG A 236 15.91 16.98 16.93
CA ARG A 236 14.56 16.56 16.55
C ARG A 236 14.22 15.15 17.02
N CYS A 237 15.22 14.29 17.20
CA CYS A 237 15.04 12.96 17.78
C CYS A 237 14.91 12.96 19.30
N HIS A 238 15.55 13.93 19.96
CA HIS A 238 15.52 14.11 21.39
C HIS A 238 15.07 15.54 21.62
N PRO A 239 13.76 15.81 21.79
CA PRO A 239 13.32 17.13 22.18
C PRO A 239 14.03 17.44 23.50
N VAL A 240 14.94 18.41 23.45
CA VAL A 240 15.59 18.93 24.66
C VAL A 240 14.45 19.30 25.60
N ALA A 241 14.44 18.71 26.79
CA ALA A 241 13.47 19.06 27.83
C ALA A 241 13.32 20.59 27.89
N PRO A 242 12.10 21.13 28.09
CA PRO A 242 11.93 22.58 28.17
C PRO A 242 12.98 23.15 29.13
N LEU A 243 13.72 24.15 28.65
CA LEU A 243 14.69 24.88 29.46
C LEU A 243 14.04 25.18 30.82
N PRO A 244 14.67 24.88 31.96
CA PRO A 244 14.09 25.22 33.25
C PRO A 244 13.80 26.72 33.23
N ASP A 245 12.56 27.08 33.57
CA ASP A 245 12.13 28.47 33.72
C ASP A 245 13.23 29.22 34.50
N GLY A 246 13.68 30.33 33.92
CA GLY A 246 14.79 31.11 34.45
C GLY A 246 14.61 31.42 35.94
N PRO A 247 15.72 31.67 36.67
CA PRO A 247 15.67 31.85 38.11
C PRO A 247 14.64 32.94 38.47
N PRO A 248 13.88 32.77 39.57
CA PRO A 248 12.88 33.75 39.97
C PRO A 248 13.54 35.11 40.12
N ALA A 249 12.93 36.12 39.50
CA ALA A 249 13.37 37.51 39.61
C ALA A 249 13.53 37.85 41.09
N ALA A 250 14.76 38.15 41.48
CA ALA A 250 15.08 38.60 42.83
C ALA A 250 14.74 40.09 42.95
N GLY A 251 13.93 40.42 43.97
CA GLY A 251 13.81 41.77 44.54
C GLY A 251 12.68 42.61 44.00
#